data_AF-A0A8J3ZG86-F1
#
_entry.id   AF-A0A8J3ZG86-F1
#
_cell.length_a   1.000
_cell.length_b   1.000
_cell.length_c   1.000
_cell.angle_alpha   90.00
_cell.angle_beta   90.00
_cell.angle_gamma   90.00
#
_symmetry.space_group_name_H-M   'P 1'
#
loop_
_entity.id
_entity.type
_entity.pdbx_description
1 polymer ?
#
loop_
_entity_poly.entity_id
_entity_poly.type
_entity_poly.pdbx_seq_one_letter_code
_entity_poly.pdbx_strand_id
1 'polypeptide(L)'
;MIKDAVVEGSAGEARLVAMLGSLRGFDKVMVVAALGDAQGERSVAALRSLLAVRQRSVDLRCAALLALAKRQGVGASDMLAAHLTGVPAAVADYAVIGLAAVGDDRAWPQVLDRLRRQLDRPVPTGQPDRLMPGVKAFEAMVTVSYLVRHLDNPLGERKPLLITALRSRFDRLYQVEQNWLIEHWPGVAPDGPDIAQVQAPDTQPFRALIHATRLLGPAY
;
A
#
# COMPACT_ATOMS: atom_id res chain seq x y z
N MET A 1 17.06 20.72 -10.79
CA MET A 1 15.80 21.48 -10.63
C MET A 1 14.83 20.84 -9.64
N ILE A 2 14.21 19.68 -9.93
CA ILE A 2 13.26 19.04 -8.98
C ILE A 2 13.95 18.63 -7.66
N LYS A 3 15.12 18.00 -7.74
CA LYS A 3 15.91 17.62 -6.55
C LYS A 3 16.28 18.84 -5.71
N ASP A 4 16.73 19.91 -6.35
CA ASP A 4 17.09 21.17 -5.67
C ASP A 4 15.88 21.75 -4.94
N ALA A 5 14.70 21.75 -5.57
CA ALA A 5 13.46 22.21 -4.94
C ALA A 5 13.00 21.34 -3.75
N VAL A 6 13.36 20.05 -3.69
CA VAL A 6 13.05 19.21 -2.52
C VAL A 6 13.90 19.62 -1.31
N VAL A 7 15.17 19.97 -1.51
CA VAL A 7 16.09 20.32 -0.41
C VAL A 7 15.98 21.79 0.04
N GLU A 8 15.35 22.65 -0.75
CA GLU A 8 15.09 24.07 -0.44
C GLU A 8 13.96 24.29 0.59
N GLY A 9 13.36 23.23 1.13
CA GLY A 9 12.28 23.30 2.11
C GLY A 9 11.00 23.94 1.55
N SER A 10 10.29 24.73 2.37
CA SER A 10 8.98 25.32 2.02
C SER A 10 9.00 26.19 0.76
N ALA A 11 10.12 26.86 0.46
CA ALA A 11 10.27 27.67 -0.75
C ALA A 11 10.29 26.78 -2.01
N GLY A 12 11.02 25.66 -1.94
CA GLY A 12 11.08 24.70 -3.02
C GLY A 12 9.77 23.92 -3.19
N GLU A 13 9.07 23.57 -2.11
CA GLU A 13 7.71 23.01 -2.18
C GLU A 13 6.75 23.97 -2.90
N ALA A 14 6.74 25.25 -2.52
CA ALA A 14 5.89 26.25 -3.18
C ALA A 14 6.17 26.35 -4.69
N ARG A 15 7.45 26.25 -5.08
CA ARG A 15 7.88 26.23 -6.49
C ARG A 15 7.34 24.99 -7.21
N LEU A 16 7.46 23.81 -6.61
CA LEU A 16 6.93 22.55 -7.18
C LEU A 16 5.41 22.62 -7.34
N VAL A 17 4.68 23.13 -6.36
CA VAL A 17 3.22 23.33 -6.46
C VAL A 17 2.86 24.27 -7.61
N ALA A 18 3.58 25.38 -7.77
CA ALA A 18 3.33 26.34 -8.85
C ALA A 18 3.53 25.72 -10.25
N MET A 19 4.47 24.77 -10.40
CA MET A 19 4.73 24.08 -11.67
C MET A 19 3.57 23.15 -12.10
N LEU A 20 2.73 22.66 -11.17
CA LEU A 20 1.71 21.65 -11.49
C LEU A 20 0.71 22.11 -12.56
N GLY A 21 0.45 23.42 -12.67
CA GLY A 21 -0.51 23.98 -13.63
C GLY A 21 -0.03 23.88 -15.09
N SER A 22 1.27 24.14 -15.31
CA SER A 22 1.88 24.19 -16.64
C SER A 22 2.35 22.82 -17.14
N LEU A 23 2.70 21.90 -16.24
CA LEU A 23 3.19 20.58 -16.61
C LEU A 23 2.09 19.64 -17.14
N ARG A 24 2.52 18.65 -17.94
CA ARG A 24 1.70 17.61 -18.55
C ARG A 24 2.41 16.26 -18.47
N GLY A 25 1.66 15.19 -18.71
CA GLY A 25 2.19 13.83 -18.84
C GLY A 25 3.11 13.44 -17.68
N PHE A 26 4.24 12.82 -18.04
CA PHE A 26 5.20 12.27 -17.10
C PHE A 26 5.89 13.32 -16.22
N ASP A 27 6.21 14.50 -16.74
CA ASP A 27 6.84 15.56 -15.94
C ASP A 27 5.98 15.99 -14.75
N LYS A 28 4.66 16.02 -14.95
CA LYS A 28 3.72 16.31 -13.86
C LYS A 28 3.72 15.20 -12.81
N VAL A 29 3.85 13.94 -13.22
CA VAL A 29 3.97 12.79 -12.31
C VAL A 29 5.25 12.90 -11.48
N MET A 30 6.37 13.26 -12.10
CA MET A 30 7.65 13.44 -11.41
C MET A 30 7.61 14.56 -10.36
N VAL A 31 6.97 15.70 -10.68
CA VAL A 31 6.79 16.79 -9.70
C VAL A 31 5.87 16.35 -8.55
N VAL A 32 4.78 15.62 -8.84
CA VAL A 32 3.90 15.09 -7.78
C VAL A 32 4.62 14.10 -6.88
N ALA A 33 5.45 13.21 -7.43
CA ALA A 33 6.26 12.31 -6.62
C ALA A 33 7.23 13.08 -5.72
N ALA A 34 7.90 14.12 -6.27
CA ALA A 34 8.82 14.97 -5.51
C ALA A 34 8.14 15.78 -4.40
N LEU A 35 6.87 16.17 -4.58
CA LEU A 35 6.07 16.78 -3.50
C LEU A 35 5.89 15.85 -2.30
N GLY A 36 6.09 14.53 -2.45
CA GLY A 36 6.11 13.59 -1.34
C GLY A 36 7.34 13.72 -0.44
N ASP A 37 8.45 14.23 -0.99
CA ASP A 37 9.74 14.43 -0.29
C ASP A 37 9.98 15.88 0.11
N ALA A 38 9.33 16.84 -0.55
CA ALA A 38 9.46 18.26 -0.26
C ALA A 38 8.95 18.59 1.15
N GLN A 39 9.51 19.62 1.79
CA GLN A 39 9.06 20.08 3.11
C GLN A 39 8.14 21.31 2.97
N GLY A 40 7.00 21.30 3.67
CA GLY A 40 6.03 22.41 3.70
C GLY A 40 4.58 21.90 3.71
N GLU A 41 3.60 22.79 3.85
CA GLU A 41 2.19 22.39 4.04
C GLU A 41 1.34 22.51 2.76
N ARG A 42 1.86 23.18 1.72
CA ARG A 42 1.07 23.52 0.52
C ARG A 42 0.81 22.30 -0.36
N SER A 43 1.73 21.34 -0.36
CA SER A 43 1.64 20.09 -1.13
C SER A 43 0.38 19.31 -0.79
N VAL A 44 -0.02 19.24 0.48
CA VAL A 44 -1.15 18.44 0.94
C VAL A 44 -2.45 18.84 0.21
N ALA A 45 -2.78 20.13 0.20
CA ALA A 45 -3.99 20.61 -0.45
C ALA A 45 -3.95 20.37 -1.97
N ALA A 46 -2.78 20.56 -2.60
CA ALA A 46 -2.58 20.29 -4.02
C ALA A 46 -2.76 18.79 -4.35
N LEU A 47 -2.19 17.90 -3.54
CA LEU A 47 -2.30 16.45 -3.69
C LEU A 47 -3.75 15.97 -3.55
N ARG A 48 -4.48 16.47 -2.54
CA ARG A 48 -5.91 16.18 -2.37
C ARG A 48 -6.74 16.67 -3.56
N SER A 49 -6.44 17.86 -4.07
CA SER A 49 -7.10 18.41 -5.25
C SER A 49 -6.85 17.58 -6.51
N LEU A 50 -5.64 17.01 -6.67
CA LEU A 50 -5.34 16.10 -7.77
C LEU A 50 -6.14 14.80 -7.67
N LEU A 51 -6.28 14.24 -6.47
CA LEU A 51 -7.03 13.00 -6.22
C LEU A 51 -8.54 13.16 -6.36
N ALA A 52 -9.08 14.36 -6.13
CA ALA A 52 -10.50 14.65 -6.32
C ALA A 52 -10.96 14.52 -7.79
N VAL A 53 -10.05 14.63 -8.76
CA VAL A 53 -10.39 14.59 -10.19
C VAL A 53 -10.22 13.16 -10.75
N ARG A 54 -11.32 12.46 -10.95
CA ARG A 54 -11.33 11.04 -11.37
C ARG A 54 -10.70 10.79 -12.75
N GLN A 55 -10.76 11.77 -13.65
CA GLN A 55 -10.28 11.70 -15.03
C GLN A 55 -8.76 11.89 -15.17
N ARG A 56 -8.02 12.08 -14.06
CA ARG A 56 -6.56 12.12 -14.09
C ARG A 56 -5.99 10.75 -14.45
N SER A 57 -4.81 10.76 -15.07
CA SER A 57 -4.10 9.53 -15.43
C SER A 57 -3.83 8.66 -14.20
N VAL A 58 -3.77 7.35 -14.41
CA VAL A 58 -3.48 6.36 -13.37
C VAL A 58 -2.17 6.71 -12.65
N ASP A 59 -1.08 6.96 -13.39
CA ASP A 59 0.23 7.27 -12.82
C ASP A 59 0.23 8.52 -11.94
N LEU A 60 -0.50 9.56 -12.35
CA LEU A 60 -0.59 10.80 -11.58
C LEU A 60 -1.34 10.58 -10.26
N ARG A 61 -2.40 9.75 -10.28
CA ARG A 61 -3.15 9.40 -9.07
C ARG A 61 -2.33 8.51 -8.15
N CYS A 62 -1.63 7.51 -8.69
CA CYS A 62 -0.71 6.66 -7.95
C CYS A 62 0.38 7.47 -7.25
N ALA A 63 1.05 8.37 -7.97
CA ALA A 63 2.06 9.26 -7.41
C ALA A 63 1.48 10.18 -6.33
N ALA A 64 0.27 10.72 -6.54
CA ALA A 64 -0.38 11.59 -5.57
C ALA A 64 -0.77 10.86 -4.26
N LEU A 65 -1.20 9.59 -4.33
CA LEU A 65 -1.50 8.78 -3.15
C LEU A 65 -0.24 8.53 -2.31
N LEU A 66 0.87 8.12 -2.94
CA LEU A 66 2.13 7.90 -2.21
C LEU A 66 2.71 9.20 -1.66
N ALA A 67 2.69 10.28 -2.43
CA ALA A 67 3.13 11.59 -1.96
C ALA A 67 2.29 12.02 -0.74
N LEU A 68 0.97 11.83 -0.77
CA LEU A 68 0.11 12.15 0.36
C LEU A 68 0.42 11.29 1.59
N ALA A 69 0.65 9.98 1.41
CA ALA A 69 1.04 9.08 2.48
C ALA A 69 2.35 9.53 3.15
N LYS A 70 3.36 9.92 2.36
CA LYS A 70 4.64 10.45 2.87
C LYS A 70 4.47 11.78 3.62
N ARG A 71 3.64 12.68 3.10
CA ARG A 71 3.45 14.03 3.68
C ARG A 71 2.59 14.05 4.94
N GLN A 72 1.59 13.18 5.04
CA GLN A 72 0.61 13.24 6.14
C GLN A 72 0.59 12.02 7.05
N GLY A 73 1.32 10.95 6.74
CA GLY A 73 1.28 9.73 7.52
C GLY A 73 -0.17 9.24 7.70
N VAL A 74 -0.55 8.99 8.96
CA VAL A 74 -1.91 8.58 9.35
C VAL A 74 -3.01 9.57 8.93
N GLY A 75 -2.69 10.85 8.72
CA GLY A 75 -3.65 11.85 8.23
C GLY A 75 -4.11 11.61 6.79
N ALA A 76 -3.43 10.74 6.03
CA ALA A 76 -3.80 10.35 4.67
C ALA A 76 -4.80 9.18 4.61
N SER A 77 -5.01 8.44 5.71
CA SER A 77 -5.67 7.12 5.67
C SER A 77 -7.08 7.15 5.09
N ASP A 78 -7.90 8.15 5.43
CA ASP A 78 -9.28 8.22 4.91
C ASP A 78 -9.29 8.40 3.38
N MET A 79 -8.34 9.18 2.85
CA MET A 79 -8.18 9.38 1.42
C MET A 79 -7.66 8.12 0.72
N LEU A 80 -6.71 7.42 1.34
CA LEU A 80 -6.17 6.16 0.83
C LEU A 80 -7.26 5.06 0.84
N ALA A 81 -8.01 4.94 1.93
CA ALA A 81 -9.11 3.98 2.07
C ALA A 81 -10.21 4.20 1.01
N ALA A 82 -10.57 5.46 0.74
CA ALA A 82 -11.50 5.82 -0.32
C ALA A 82 -11.04 5.38 -1.73
N HIS A 83 -9.73 5.13 -1.91
CA HIS A 83 -9.13 4.67 -3.16
C HIS A 83 -8.92 3.16 -3.24
N LEU A 84 -9.44 2.37 -2.31
CA LEU A 84 -9.36 0.90 -2.38
C LEU A 84 -10.38 0.26 -3.33
N THR A 85 -11.46 0.97 -3.67
CA THR A 85 -12.58 0.47 -4.48
C THR A 85 -13.03 1.49 -5.52
N GLY A 86 -13.68 1.03 -6.60
CA GLY A 86 -14.25 1.92 -7.63
C GLY A 86 -13.21 2.73 -8.44
N VAL A 87 -11.95 2.29 -8.44
CA VAL A 87 -10.82 2.92 -9.15
C VAL A 87 -10.03 1.87 -9.94
N PRO A 88 -9.18 2.27 -10.90
CA PRO A 88 -8.30 1.33 -11.60
C PRO A 88 -7.42 0.54 -10.62
N ALA A 89 -7.16 -0.74 -10.91
CA ALA A 89 -6.44 -1.66 -10.01
C ALA A 89 -5.15 -1.06 -9.46
N ALA A 90 -4.30 -0.54 -10.35
CA ALA A 90 -3.02 0.09 -9.99
C ALA A 90 -3.16 1.26 -8.99
N VAL A 91 -4.23 2.06 -9.08
CA VAL A 91 -4.49 3.14 -8.12
C VAL A 91 -4.79 2.57 -6.73
N ALA A 92 -5.59 1.50 -6.69
CA ALA A 92 -5.91 0.83 -5.43
C ALA A 92 -4.71 0.07 -4.84
N ASP A 93 -3.78 -0.41 -5.67
CA ASP A 93 -2.51 -0.99 -5.20
C ASP A 93 -1.64 0.05 -4.50
N TYR A 94 -1.51 1.23 -5.11
CA TYR A 94 -0.76 2.33 -4.49
C TYR A 94 -1.44 2.86 -3.22
N ALA A 95 -2.78 2.81 -3.16
CA ALA A 95 -3.52 3.13 -1.95
C ALA A 95 -3.21 2.15 -0.80
N VAL A 96 -3.19 0.83 -1.06
CA VAL A 96 -2.87 -0.17 -0.03
C VAL A 96 -1.39 -0.11 0.38
N ILE A 97 -0.46 0.19 -0.54
CA ILE A 97 0.95 0.45 -0.20
C ILE A 97 1.05 1.64 0.76
N GLY A 98 0.34 2.73 0.46
CA GLY A 98 0.26 3.90 1.35
C GLY A 98 -0.27 3.53 2.73
N LEU A 99 -1.40 2.79 2.81
CA LEU A 99 -1.98 2.35 4.08
C LEU A 99 -1.03 1.45 4.88
N ALA A 100 -0.40 0.48 4.22
CA ALA A 100 0.58 -0.44 4.82
C ALA A 100 1.77 0.30 5.45
N ALA A 101 2.18 1.41 4.83
CA ALA A 101 3.29 2.21 5.29
C ALA A 101 2.95 3.15 6.43
N VAL A 102 1.80 3.84 6.35
CA VAL A 102 1.38 4.77 7.42
C VAL A 102 0.99 4.02 8.69
N GLY A 103 0.52 2.78 8.55
CA GLY A 103 0.28 1.88 9.68
C GLY A 103 -0.89 2.31 10.57
N ASP A 104 -1.93 2.87 9.96
CA ASP A 104 -3.19 3.23 10.61
C ASP A 104 -4.24 2.18 10.28
N ASP A 105 -4.96 1.69 11.30
CA ASP A 105 -5.79 0.50 11.19
C ASP A 105 -7.27 0.79 10.86
N ARG A 106 -7.66 2.08 10.74
CA ARG A 106 -9.04 2.50 10.42
C ARG A 106 -9.58 1.91 9.12
N ALA A 107 -8.71 1.56 8.17
CA ALA A 107 -9.08 0.97 6.89
C ALA A 107 -9.11 -0.58 6.90
N TRP A 108 -8.98 -1.22 8.08
CA TRP A 108 -8.84 -2.68 8.17
C TRP A 108 -9.97 -3.47 7.50
N PRO A 109 -11.26 -3.16 7.70
CA PRO A 109 -12.35 -3.85 7.02
C PRO A 109 -12.26 -3.74 5.48
N GLN A 110 -11.92 -2.56 4.96
CA GLN A 110 -11.82 -2.29 3.53
C GLN A 110 -10.63 -3.03 2.90
N VAL A 111 -9.51 -3.15 3.63
CA VAL A 111 -8.34 -3.89 3.16
C VAL A 111 -8.59 -5.41 3.22
N LEU A 112 -9.32 -5.92 4.22
CA LEU A 112 -9.72 -7.33 4.24
C LEU A 112 -10.65 -7.68 3.07
N ASP A 113 -11.62 -6.82 2.79
CA ASP A 113 -12.53 -6.97 1.66
C ASP A 113 -11.78 -6.90 0.31
N ARG A 114 -10.77 -6.05 0.20
CA ARG A 114 -9.83 -6.06 -0.93
C ARG A 114 -9.09 -7.40 -1.05
N LEU A 115 -8.53 -7.93 0.04
CA LEU A 115 -7.82 -9.21 0.01
C LEU A 115 -8.71 -10.32 -0.51
N ARG A 116 -9.95 -10.43 -0.01
CA ARG A 116 -10.93 -11.42 -0.48
C ARG A 116 -11.14 -11.34 -1.99
N ARG A 117 -11.34 -10.13 -2.52
CA ARG A 117 -11.47 -9.92 -3.97
C ARG A 117 -10.20 -10.25 -4.77
N GLN A 118 -9.01 -10.06 -4.21
CA GLN A 118 -7.76 -10.46 -4.86
C GLN A 118 -7.65 -11.99 -4.91
N LEU A 119 -7.97 -12.66 -3.80
CA LEU A 119 -7.95 -14.12 -3.67
C LEU A 119 -9.02 -14.82 -4.52
N ASP A 120 -10.15 -14.16 -4.82
CA ASP A 120 -11.16 -14.73 -5.73
C ASP A 120 -10.75 -14.69 -7.22
N ARG A 121 -9.62 -14.02 -7.57
CA ARG A 121 -9.11 -14.00 -8.94
C ARG A 121 -8.40 -15.31 -9.28
N PRO A 122 -8.40 -15.73 -10.55
CA PRO A 122 -7.53 -16.81 -11.00
C PRO A 122 -6.06 -16.41 -10.80
N VAL A 123 -5.22 -17.36 -10.41
CA VAL A 123 -3.77 -17.17 -10.40
C VAL A 123 -3.33 -16.91 -11.85
N PRO A 124 -2.65 -15.80 -12.16
CA PRO A 124 -2.14 -15.54 -13.50
C PRO A 124 -1.22 -16.66 -14.00
N THR A 125 -1.22 -16.89 -15.31
CA THR A 125 -0.32 -17.85 -15.96
C THR A 125 1.12 -17.38 -15.86
N GLY A 126 1.96 -18.10 -15.13
CA GLY A 126 3.36 -17.78 -14.88
C GLY A 126 3.64 -17.68 -13.38
N GLN A 127 4.43 -18.62 -12.85
CA GLN A 127 4.86 -18.59 -11.45
C GLN A 127 6.17 -17.80 -11.36
N PRO A 128 6.21 -16.69 -10.61
CA PRO A 128 7.47 -16.03 -10.35
C PRO A 128 8.33 -16.89 -9.41
N ASP A 129 9.62 -17.01 -9.72
CA ASP A 129 10.54 -17.85 -8.93
C ASP A 129 10.94 -17.23 -7.58
N ARG A 130 10.68 -15.92 -7.40
CA ARG A 130 11.06 -15.17 -6.19
C ARG A 130 10.08 -14.03 -5.90
N LEU A 131 9.95 -13.69 -4.62
CA LEU A 131 9.22 -12.50 -4.17
C LEU A 131 9.96 -11.23 -4.59
N MET A 132 9.28 -10.38 -5.37
CA MET A 132 9.79 -9.08 -5.79
C MET A 132 8.81 -7.97 -5.38
N PRO A 133 8.95 -7.40 -4.18
CA PRO A 133 8.11 -6.31 -3.71
C PRO A 133 8.07 -5.14 -4.71
N GLY A 134 6.89 -4.57 -4.92
CA GLY A 134 6.67 -3.47 -5.88
C GLY A 134 6.41 -3.91 -7.32
N VAL A 135 6.47 -5.21 -7.63
CA VAL A 135 5.96 -5.77 -8.90
C VAL A 135 4.49 -6.15 -8.72
N LYS A 136 3.67 -5.93 -9.76
CA LYS A 136 2.22 -6.26 -9.79
C LYS A 136 1.89 -7.71 -9.37
N ALA A 137 2.85 -8.63 -9.47
CA ALA A 137 2.66 -10.03 -9.09
C ALA A 137 2.52 -10.26 -7.58
N PHE A 138 2.75 -9.26 -6.70
CA PHE A 138 2.77 -9.48 -5.24
C PHE A 138 1.82 -8.55 -4.47
N GLU A 139 0.73 -8.12 -5.11
CA GLU A 139 -0.29 -7.23 -4.53
C GLU A 139 -1.01 -7.83 -3.32
N ALA A 140 -1.20 -9.16 -3.31
CA ALA A 140 -1.80 -9.87 -2.18
C ALA A 140 -0.90 -9.78 -0.94
N MET A 141 0.41 -9.98 -1.09
CA MET A 141 1.35 -9.90 0.03
C MET A 141 1.41 -8.51 0.67
N VAL A 142 1.33 -7.43 -0.11
CA VAL A 142 1.24 -6.07 0.45
C VAL A 142 -0.03 -5.89 1.30
N THR A 143 -1.14 -6.43 0.80
CA THR A 143 -2.45 -6.38 1.47
C THR A 143 -2.43 -7.20 2.76
N VAL A 144 -1.84 -8.41 2.72
CA VAL A 144 -1.62 -9.25 3.90
C VAL A 144 -0.70 -8.56 4.91
N SER A 145 0.40 -7.92 4.46
CA SER A 145 1.31 -7.20 5.35
C SER A 145 0.63 -6.08 6.12
N TYR A 146 -0.25 -5.30 5.49
CA TYR A 146 -1.08 -4.33 6.20
C TYR A 146 -1.97 -5.02 7.24
N LEU A 147 -2.69 -6.08 6.87
CA LEU A 147 -3.64 -6.75 7.77
C LEU A 147 -2.94 -7.41 8.96
N VAL A 148 -1.78 -8.02 8.74
CA VAL A 148 -0.93 -8.65 9.76
C VAL A 148 -0.41 -7.64 10.77
N ARG A 149 0.00 -6.45 10.31
CA ARG A 149 0.45 -5.35 11.20
C ARG A 149 -0.61 -4.94 12.23
N HIS A 150 -1.87 -5.21 11.95
CA HIS A 150 -3.03 -4.73 12.70
C HIS A 150 -3.87 -5.86 13.33
N LEU A 151 -3.27 -7.05 13.53
CA LEU A 151 -3.93 -8.18 14.16
C LEU A 151 -4.18 -7.97 15.66
N ASP A 152 -3.32 -7.21 16.32
CA ASP A 152 -3.49 -6.84 17.72
C ASP A 152 -4.56 -5.74 17.81
N ASN A 153 -5.82 -6.19 17.93
CA ASN A 153 -6.97 -5.34 18.17
C ASN A 153 -7.62 -5.76 19.51
N PRO A 154 -8.12 -4.81 20.32
CA PRO A 154 -8.72 -5.10 21.62
C PRO A 154 -9.80 -6.18 21.65
N LEU A 155 -10.54 -6.37 20.54
CA LEU A 155 -11.61 -7.36 20.40
C LEU A 155 -11.11 -8.75 19.98
N GLY A 156 -9.87 -8.88 19.49
CA GLY A 156 -9.29 -10.16 19.07
C GLY A 156 -9.85 -10.79 17.78
N GLU A 157 -10.86 -10.18 17.14
CA GLU A 157 -11.58 -10.76 15.99
C GLU A 157 -10.81 -10.73 14.67
N ARG A 158 -9.79 -9.86 14.54
CA ARG A 158 -9.08 -9.66 13.26
C ARG A 158 -8.27 -10.88 12.82
N LYS A 159 -7.62 -11.55 13.78
CA LYS A 159 -6.82 -12.75 13.54
C LYS A 159 -7.64 -13.90 12.92
N PRO A 160 -8.75 -14.36 13.53
CA PRO A 160 -9.54 -15.43 12.94
C PRO A 160 -10.13 -15.07 11.57
N LEU A 161 -10.54 -13.82 11.37
CA LEU A 161 -11.05 -13.34 10.08
C LEU A 161 -9.99 -13.40 8.96
N LEU A 162 -8.76 -12.97 9.24
CA LEU A 162 -7.67 -13.02 8.27
C LEU A 162 -7.24 -14.46 7.95
N ILE A 163 -7.07 -15.30 8.98
CA ILE A 163 -6.69 -16.71 8.81
C ILE A 163 -7.76 -17.43 7.98
N THR A 164 -9.03 -17.22 8.27
CA THR A 164 -10.14 -17.82 7.51
C THR A 164 -10.08 -17.42 6.04
N ALA A 165 -9.90 -16.13 5.75
CA ALA A 165 -9.79 -15.64 4.38
C ALA A 165 -8.62 -16.28 3.64
N LEU A 166 -7.44 -16.35 4.26
CA LEU A 166 -6.24 -16.93 3.65
C LEU A 166 -6.36 -18.45 3.45
N ARG A 167 -6.79 -19.22 4.47
CA ARG A 167 -6.93 -20.67 4.36
C ARG A 167 -7.93 -21.08 3.28
N SER A 168 -9.05 -20.36 3.16
CA SER A 168 -10.11 -20.69 2.20
C SER A 168 -9.70 -20.56 0.73
N ARG A 169 -8.63 -19.81 0.45
CA ARG A 169 -8.15 -19.47 -0.89
C ARG A 169 -6.63 -19.51 -0.99
N PHE A 170 -5.97 -20.35 -0.19
CA PHE A 170 -4.52 -20.36 -0.10
C PHE A 170 -3.87 -20.77 -1.44
N ASP A 171 -4.55 -21.65 -2.17
CA ASP A 171 -4.23 -22.08 -3.55
C ASP A 171 -4.25 -20.94 -4.58
N ARG A 172 -4.81 -19.77 -4.21
CA ARG A 172 -4.92 -18.58 -5.07
C ARG A 172 -3.75 -17.63 -4.94
N LEU A 173 -2.83 -17.91 -4.02
CA LEU A 173 -1.54 -17.23 -3.94
C LEU A 173 -0.53 -17.91 -4.86
N TYR A 174 0.48 -17.18 -5.32
CA TYR A 174 1.61 -17.79 -6.02
C TYR A 174 2.38 -18.74 -5.09
N GLN A 175 3.04 -19.77 -5.64
CA GLN A 175 3.77 -20.74 -4.82
C GLN A 175 4.81 -20.06 -3.92
N VAL A 176 5.48 -19.03 -4.42
CA VAL A 176 6.46 -18.28 -3.64
C VAL A 176 5.83 -17.48 -2.48
N GLU A 177 4.59 -16.99 -2.66
CA GLU A 177 3.84 -16.31 -1.59
C GLU A 177 3.39 -17.31 -0.53
N GLN A 178 2.89 -18.47 -0.96
CA GLN A 178 2.51 -19.57 -0.08
C GLN A 178 3.70 -20.02 0.78
N ASN A 179 4.86 -20.28 0.16
CA ASN A 179 6.07 -20.70 0.86
C ASN A 179 6.53 -19.65 1.88
N TRP A 180 6.51 -18.38 1.48
CA TRP A 180 6.90 -17.27 2.38
C TRP A 180 5.94 -17.13 3.56
N LEU A 181 4.62 -17.28 3.34
CA LEU A 181 3.64 -17.27 4.42
C LEU A 181 3.81 -18.47 5.37
N ILE A 182 4.12 -19.65 4.85
CA ILE A 182 4.38 -20.84 5.69
C ILE A 182 5.64 -20.63 6.54
N GLU A 183 6.68 -20.03 5.97
CA GLU A 183 7.94 -19.72 6.67
C GLU A 183 7.72 -18.73 7.82
N HIS A 184 6.97 -17.64 7.59
CA HIS A 184 6.83 -16.55 8.56
C HIS A 184 5.55 -16.60 9.41
N TRP A 185 4.56 -17.41 9.01
CA TRP A 185 3.31 -17.60 9.74
C TRP A 185 2.71 -18.99 9.48
N PRO A 186 3.36 -20.09 9.93
CA PRO A 186 2.99 -21.47 9.57
C PRO A 186 1.53 -21.82 9.92
N GLY A 187 0.99 -21.20 10.98
CA GLY A 187 -0.40 -21.39 11.37
C GLY A 187 -1.43 -20.92 10.34
N VAL A 188 -1.05 -20.21 9.28
CA VAL A 188 -1.98 -19.77 8.22
C VAL A 188 -2.16 -20.80 7.09
N ALA A 189 -1.33 -21.86 7.07
CA ALA A 189 -1.45 -22.93 6.09
C ALA A 189 -2.84 -23.62 6.16
N PRO A 190 -3.35 -24.17 5.05
CA PRO A 190 -4.67 -24.84 5.00
C PRO A 190 -4.83 -25.98 6.01
N ASP A 191 -3.75 -26.72 6.26
CA ASP A 191 -3.63 -27.85 7.19
C ASP A 191 -3.04 -27.45 8.55
N GLY A 192 -2.94 -26.14 8.83
CA GLY A 192 -2.48 -25.62 10.11
C GLY A 192 -3.42 -25.98 11.29
N PRO A 193 -3.01 -25.68 12.54
CA PRO A 193 -3.76 -26.00 13.75
C PRO A 193 -5.12 -25.27 13.81
N ASP A 194 -5.94 -25.54 14.82
CA ASP A 194 -7.18 -24.77 15.03
C ASP A 194 -6.86 -23.26 15.09
N ILE A 195 -7.70 -22.43 14.46
CA ILE A 195 -7.54 -20.97 14.41
C ILE A 195 -7.36 -20.38 15.83
N ALA A 196 -8.04 -20.95 16.83
CA ALA A 196 -7.90 -20.54 18.22
C ALA A 196 -6.49 -20.74 18.79
N GLN A 197 -5.73 -21.71 18.24
CA GLN A 197 -4.38 -22.07 18.66
C GLN A 197 -3.29 -21.31 17.86
N VAL A 198 -3.64 -20.71 16.71
CA VAL A 198 -2.68 -19.98 15.87
C VAL A 198 -2.21 -18.71 16.59
N GLN A 199 -0.90 -18.60 16.80
CA GLN A 199 -0.27 -17.38 17.31
C GLN A 199 -0.18 -16.30 16.21
N ALA A 200 -0.17 -15.03 16.62
CA ALA A 200 0.14 -13.95 15.69
C ALA A 200 1.59 -14.10 15.18
N PRO A 201 1.88 -13.76 13.91
CA PRO A 201 3.23 -13.85 13.41
C PRO A 201 4.09 -12.67 13.90
N ASP A 202 5.40 -12.80 13.77
CA ASP A 202 6.27 -11.63 13.80
C ASP A 202 5.90 -10.68 12.67
N THR A 203 5.66 -9.40 12.99
CA THR A 203 5.28 -8.39 12.00
C THR A 203 6.49 -7.81 11.26
N GLN A 204 7.72 -8.02 11.72
CA GLN A 204 8.92 -7.44 11.12
C GLN A 204 9.12 -7.88 9.65
N PRO A 205 9.02 -9.17 9.28
CA PRO A 205 9.13 -9.59 7.87
C PRO A 205 8.06 -8.95 6.98
N PHE A 206 6.83 -8.81 7.47
CA PHE A 206 5.73 -8.19 6.74
C PHE A 206 5.96 -6.68 6.51
N ARG A 207 6.50 -5.98 7.51
CA ARG A 207 6.90 -4.57 7.37
C ARG A 207 8.06 -4.43 6.38
N ALA A 208 9.04 -5.33 6.42
CA ALA A 208 10.17 -5.33 5.50
C ALA A 208 9.73 -5.45 4.03
N LEU A 209 8.70 -6.25 3.73
CA LEU A 209 8.09 -6.32 2.38
C LEU A 209 7.59 -4.97 1.89
N ILE A 210 6.96 -4.16 2.77
CA ILE A 210 6.47 -2.83 2.40
C ILE A 210 7.62 -1.88 2.09
N HIS A 211 8.67 -1.87 2.92
CA HIS A 211 9.84 -1.03 2.70
C HIS A 211 10.67 -1.45 1.48
N ALA A 212 10.69 -2.74 1.16
CA ALA A 212 11.36 -3.27 -0.02
C ALA A 212 10.77 -2.76 -1.35
N THR A 213 9.55 -2.19 -1.35
CA THR A 213 8.97 -1.53 -2.53
C THR A 213 9.77 -0.30 -2.97
N ARG A 214 10.57 0.32 -2.07
CA ARG A 214 11.33 1.56 -2.29
C ARG A 214 10.48 2.77 -2.72
N LEU A 215 9.15 2.67 -2.71
CA LEU A 215 8.23 3.72 -3.16
C LEU A 215 8.07 4.86 -2.15
N LEU A 216 8.47 4.63 -0.90
CA LEU A 216 8.20 5.55 0.22
C LEU A 216 9.48 6.22 0.77
N GLY A 217 10.65 5.93 0.18
CA GLY A 217 11.94 6.40 0.69
C GLY A 217 12.46 5.56 1.87
N PRO A 218 13.56 5.97 2.52
CA PRO A 218 14.06 5.31 3.72
C PRO A 218 13.00 5.36 4.83
N ALA A 219 12.85 4.26 5.56
CA ALA A 219 12.05 4.23 6.78
C ALA A 219 12.72 5.14 7.83
N TYR A 220 12.00 6.14 8.33
CA TYR A 220 12.42 6.93 9.48
C TYR A 220 11.93 6.27 10.77
#